data_AF-A0A0H3NLH3-F1
#
_entry.id   AF-A0A0H3NLH3-F1
#
_cell.length_a   1.000
_cell.length_b   1.000
_cell.length_c   1.000
_cell.angle_alpha   90.00
_cell.angle_beta   90.00
_cell.angle_gamma   90.00
#
_symmetry.space_group_name_H-M   'P 1'
#
loop_
_entity.id
_entity.type
_entity.pdbx_description
1 polymer ?
#
loop_
_entity_poly.entity_id
_entity_poly.type
_entity_poly.pdbx_seq_one_letter_code
_entity_poly.pdbx_strand_id
1 'polypeptide(L)' 'MARRIADLGHEPKLIYPQFVRPFVKSNKNDFVDAEAICKAASRPSMRFVKPRRQWPPCIGSGTR' A
#
# COMPACT_ATOMS: atom_id res chain seq x y z
N MET A 1 0.91 8.23 5.62
CA MET A 1 1.45 7.22 6.56
C MET A 1 2.69 6.50 6.03
N ALA A 2 2.65 5.90 4.83
CA ALA A 2 3.77 5.12 4.27
C ALA A 2 5.14 5.83 4.32
N ARG A 3 5.21 7.14 4.05
CA ARG A 3 6.49 7.88 4.09
C ARG A 3 7.09 7.93 5.50
N ARG A 4 6.30 8.23 6.52
CA ARG A 4 6.77 8.24 7.93
C ARG A 4 7.28 6.86 8.36
N ILE A 5 6.64 5.79 7.88
CA ILE A 5 7.09 4.41 8.15
C ILE A 5 8.42 4.12 7.44
N ALA A 6 8.60 4.64 6.22
CA ALA A 6 9.86 4.57 5.50
C ALA A 6 10.98 5.38 6.18
N ASP A 7 10.65 6.56 6.71
CA ASP A 7 11.59 7.41 7.45
C ASP A 7 12.08 6.73 8.76
N LEU A 8 11.29 5.81 9.31
CA LEU A 8 11.65 4.96 10.45
C LEU A 8 12.47 3.71 10.05
N GLY A 9 12.82 3.56 8.77
CA GLY A 9 13.64 2.46 8.27
C GLY A 9 12.87 1.19 7.89
N HIS A 10 11.54 1.24 7.82
CA HIS A 10 10.73 0.10 7.37
C HIS A 10 10.32 0.24 5.91
N GLU A 11 10.25 -0.86 5.15
CA GLU A 11 9.67 -0.83 3.79
C GLU A 11 8.15 -1.07 3.80
N PRO A 12 7.31 -0.02 3.69
CA PRO A 12 5.86 -0.21 3.66
C PRO A 12 5.43 -0.86 2.34
N LYS A 13 4.78 -2.02 2.44
CA LYS A 13 4.13 -2.70 1.31
C LYS A 13 2.66 -2.28 1.26
N LEU A 14 2.27 -1.55 0.22
CA LEU A 14 0.88 -1.09 0.05
C LEU A 14 0.10 -2.03 -0.86
N ILE A 15 -1.09 -2.43 -0.43
CA ILE A 15 -2.03 -3.23 -1.22
C ILE A 15 -3.16 -2.32 -1.69
N TYR A 16 -3.58 -2.48 -2.96
CA TYR A 16 -4.70 -1.69 -3.50
C TYR A 16 -6.03 -2.15 -2.86
N PRO A 17 -6.92 -1.24 -2.44
CA PRO A 17 -8.16 -1.61 -1.74
C PRO A 17 -9.10 -2.52 -2.55
N GLN A 18 -9.12 -2.40 -3.88
CA GLN A 18 -9.86 -3.31 -4.77
C GLN A 18 -9.44 -4.78 -4.62
N PHE A 19 -8.19 -5.07 -4.25
CA PHE A 19 -7.74 -6.45 -4.04
C PHE A 19 -8.08 -6.99 -2.66
N VAL A 20 -8.37 -6.11 -1.69
CA VAL A 20 -8.78 -6.47 -0.33
C VAL A 20 -10.29 -6.66 -0.26
N ARG A 21 -11.06 -5.85 -1.01
CA ARG A 21 -12.54 -5.85 -1.01
C ARG A 21 -13.20 -7.24 -1.17
N PRO A 22 -12.71 -8.18 -1.99
CA PRO A 22 -13.30 -9.52 -2.10
C PRO A 22 -13.19 -10.37 -0.84
N PHE A 23 -12.29 -10.02 0.09
CA PHE A 23 -12.05 -10.75 1.33
C PHE A 23 -12.74 -10.12 2.55
N VAL A 24 -13.24 -8.89 2.41
CA VAL A 24 -13.94 -8.17 3.49
C VAL A 24 -15.37 -8.71 3.57
N LYS A 25 -15.73 -9.28 4.73
CA LYS A 25 -17.12 -9.68 5.01
C LYS A 25 -17.95 -8.42 5.30
N SER A 26 -19.25 -8.46 4.98
CA SER A 26 -20.17 -7.31 4.98
C SER A 26 -20.34 -6.55 6.31
N ASN A 27 -19.75 -7.00 7.41
CA ASN A 27 -19.80 -6.33 8.70
C ASN A 27 -18.50 -5.55 8.95
N LYS A 28 -18.64 -4.29 9.34
CA LYS A 28 -17.52 -3.37 9.56
C LYS A 28 -16.87 -3.70 10.90
N ASN A 29 -15.79 -4.48 10.85
CA ASN A 29 -15.03 -4.91 12.02
C ASN A 29 -13.54 -4.92 11.66
N ASP A 30 -12.71 -4.23 12.44
CA ASP A 30 -11.27 -4.15 12.22
C ASP A 30 -10.60 -5.54 12.17
N PHE A 31 -11.14 -6.52 12.89
CA PHE A 31 -10.68 -7.91 12.84
C PHE A 31 -10.87 -8.53 11.44
N VAL A 32 -12.02 -8.25 10.81
CA VAL A 32 -12.34 -8.75 9.46
C VAL A 32 -11.45 -8.06 8.42
N ASP A 33 -11.20 -6.75 8.58
CA ASP A 33 -10.30 -6.01 7.70
C ASP A 33 -8.85 -6.52 7.81
N ALA A 34 -8.37 -6.80 9.04
CA ALA A 34 -7.05 -7.39 9.26
C ALA A 34 -6.94 -8.78 8.61
N GLU A 35 -7.95 -9.64 8.79
CA GLU A 35 -7.99 -10.96 8.16
C GLU A 35 -7.99 -10.86 6.63
N ALA A 36 -8.78 -9.94 6.08
CA ALA A 36 -8.88 -9.69 4.64
C ALA A 36 -7.55 -9.21 4.04
N ILE A 37 -6.87 -8.27 4.71
CA ILE A 37 -5.56 -7.76 4.30
C ILE A 37 -4.52 -8.88 4.36
N CYS A 38 -4.48 -9.68 5.42
CA CYS A 38 -3.57 -10.81 5.54
C CYS A 38 -3.80 -11.85 4.42
N LYS A 39 -5.06 -12.22 4.16
CA LYS A 39 -5.40 -13.15 3.06
C LYS A 39 -5.01 -12.60 1.69
N ALA A 40 -5.21 -11.30 1.49
CA ALA A 40 -4.77 -10.62 0.28
C ALA A 40 -3.24 -10.68 0.16
N ALA A 41 -2.50 -10.31 1.20
CA ALA A 41 -1.04 -10.27 1.22
C ALA A 41 -0.38 -11.64 0.99
N SER A 42 -1.01 -12.72 1.48
CA SER A 42 -0.48 -14.08 1.35
C SER A 42 -0.64 -14.69 -0.04
N ARG A 43 -1.35 -14.04 -0.97
CA ARG A 43 -1.53 -14.58 -2.33
C ARG A 43 -0.26 -14.36 -3.17
N PRO A 44 0.25 -15.38 -3.87
CA PRO A 44 1.48 -15.25 -4.67
C PRO A 44 1.31 -14.30 -5.87
N SER A 45 0.09 -14.06 -6.33
CA SER A 45 -0.24 -13.10 -7.39
C SER A 45 -0.50 -11.67 -6.88
N MET A 46 -0.32 -11.41 -5.58
CA MET A 46 -0.58 -10.10 -5.00
C MET A 46 0.45 -9.07 -5.47
N ARG A 47 -0.03 -7.90 -5.89
CA ARG A 47 0.82 -6.81 -6.39
C ARG A 47 0.85 -5.67 -5.37
N PHE A 48 2.05 -5.34 -4.92
CA PHE A 48 2.27 -4.19 -4.04
C PHE A 48 2.52 -2.93 -4.86
N VAL A 49 1.97 -1.81 -4.40
CA VAL A 49 2.18 -0.50 -5.02
C VAL A 49 3.19 0.31 -4.22
N LYS A 50 4.04 1.07 -4.91
CA LYS A 50 4.88 2.05 -4.25
C LYS A 50 4.04 3.24 -3.78
N PRO A 51 4.34 3.83 -2.62
CA PRO A 51 3.67 5.05 -2.19
C PRO A 51 3.86 6.14 -3.24
N ARG A 52 2.74 6.67 -3.76
CA ARG A 52 2.76 7.75 -4.73
C ARG A 52 3.42 8.98 -4.08
N ARG A 53 4.50 9.49 -4.68
CA ARG A 53 4.98 10.84 -4.39
C ARG A 53 3.94 11.82 -4.93
N GLN A 54 3.46 12.68 -4.06
CA GLN A 54 2.51 13.74 -4.38
C GLN A 54 3.18 14.91 -5.11
N TRP A 55 4.14 14.63 -5.98
CA TRP A 55 4.75 15.56 -6.93
C TRP A 55 5.61 14.72 -7.87
N PRO A 56 5.39 14.76 -9.20
CA PRO A 56 6.42 14.27 -10.12
C PRO A 56 7.68 15.11 -9.87
N PRO A 57 8.89 14.54 -9.71
CA PRO A 57 10.08 15.37 -9.62
C PRO A 57 10.09 16.31 -10.84
N CYS A 58 10.30 17.60 -10.60
CA CYS A 58 10.47 18.58 -11.67
C CYS A 58 11.65 18.09 -12.51
N ILE A 59 11.39 17.54 -13.69
CA ILE A 59 12.42 17.20 -14.69
C ILE A 59 12.91 18.53 -15.27
N GLY A 60 13.80 19.20 -14.55
CA GLY A 60 14.20 20.56 -14.90
C GLY A 60 15.29 21.15 -14.01
N SER A 61 16.47 20.53 -13.99
CA SER A 61 17.76 21.21 -13.83
C SER A 61 18.79 20.24 -14.41
N GLY A 62 19.19 20.39 -15.67
CA GLY A 62 19.98 21.54 -16.11
C GLY A 62 21.42 21.23 -15.73
N THR A 63 22.06 20.32 -16.47
CA THR A 63 23.51 20.22 -16.51
C THR A 63 24.06 21.58 -16.87
N ARG A 64 24.74 22.21 -15.91
CA ARG A 64 25.70 23.26 -16.15
C ARG A 64 26.92 22.97 -15.30
#